data_AF-A0A9W9W2C4-F1
#
_entry.id   AF-A0A9W9W2C4-F1
#
_cell.length_a   1.000
_cell.length_b   1.000
_cell.length_c   1.000
_cell.angle_alpha   90.00
_cell.angle_beta   90.00
_cell.angle_gamma   90.00
#
_symmetry.space_group_name_H-M   'P 1'
#
loop_
_entity.id
_entity.type
_entity.pdbx_description
1 polymer ?
#
loop_
_entity_poly.entity_id
_entity_poly.type
_entity_poly.pdbx_seq_one_letter_code
_entity_poly.pdbx_strand_id
1 'polypeptide(L)'
;MPTRFSNTRKHRGHVSAGYGRVGKHRKSPGGRGMAGGQHHHRTNIDKYHPGYFGKVGMRYFHKTKQQFWKPTINLDKLWSLVPAEKRDAYLNGSKTDTAPVIDLLPLGYSKVLGKGRLPRSPSSSAPATSAVTPSRRSRRLVVLLSWSHKR
;
A
#
# COMPACT_ATOMS: atom_id res chain seq x y z
N MET A 1 -30.15 -5.56 -8.33
CA MET A 1 -30.21 -7.00 -8.00
C MET A 1 -31.64 -7.50 -8.22
N PRO A 2 -31.87 -8.54 -9.03
CA PRO A 2 -33.22 -9.08 -9.25
C PRO A 2 -33.74 -9.80 -8.00
N THR A 3 -35.02 -9.63 -7.70
CA THR A 3 -35.68 -10.13 -6.47
C THR A 3 -35.81 -11.66 -6.41
N ARG A 4 -35.60 -12.36 -7.53
CA ARG A 4 -35.73 -13.82 -7.65
C ARG A 4 -34.76 -14.61 -6.77
N PHE A 5 -33.57 -14.05 -6.49
CA PHE A 5 -32.55 -14.71 -5.68
C PHE A 5 -32.66 -14.39 -4.17
N SER A 6 -33.66 -13.60 -3.75
CA SER A 6 -33.86 -13.29 -2.33
C SER A 6 -34.45 -14.48 -1.58
N ASN A 7 -33.90 -14.79 -0.40
CA ASN A 7 -34.38 -15.87 0.47
C ASN A 7 -35.85 -15.66 0.90
N THR A 8 -36.31 -14.41 0.94
CA THR A 8 -37.69 -14.02 1.26
C THR A 8 -38.74 -14.76 0.42
N ARG A 9 -38.43 -15.12 -0.84
CA ARG A 9 -39.36 -15.85 -1.71
C ARG A 9 -39.67 -17.26 -1.17
N LYS A 10 -38.66 -17.94 -0.62
CA LYS A 10 -38.81 -19.29 -0.03
C LYS A 10 -39.46 -19.28 1.35
N HIS A 11 -39.53 -18.13 2.01
CA HIS A 11 -40.12 -18.00 3.35
C HIS A 11 -41.65 -17.79 3.37
N ARG A 12 -42.32 -17.72 2.21
CA ARG A 12 -43.78 -17.64 2.13
C ARG A 12 -44.42 -18.95 2.64
N GLY A 13 -45.45 -18.84 3.46
CA GLY A 13 -46.08 -19.98 4.14
C GLY A 13 -45.45 -20.32 5.50
N HIS A 14 -44.28 -19.78 5.84
CA HIS A 14 -43.70 -19.90 7.17
C HIS A 14 -44.18 -18.78 8.10
N VAL A 15 -44.51 -19.12 9.35
CA VAL A 15 -45.12 -18.20 10.34
C VAL A 15 -44.21 -17.04 10.74
N SER A 16 -42.89 -17.25 10.85
CA SER A 16 -41.94 -16.25 11.38
C SER A 16 -40.82 -15.86 10.42
N ALA A 17 -40.87 -16.32 9.16
CA ALA A 17 -39.89 -16.03 8.11
C ALA A 17 -38.40 -16.14 8.53
N GLY A 18 -38.09 -17.07 9.45
CA GLY A 18 -36.72 -17.32 9.93
C GLY A 18 -36.30 -16.58 11.20
N TYR A 19 -37.15 -15.74 11.79
CA TYR A 19 -36.81 -14.94 12.99
C TYR A 19 -37.20 -15.58 14.34
N GLY A 20 -37.53 -16.87 14.35
CA GLY A 20 -37.96 -17.61 15.54
C GLY A 20 -39.37 -17.24 16.04
N ARG A 21 -39.97 -18.10 16.90
CA ARG A 21 -41.33 -17.88 17.43
C ARG A 21 -41.35 -17.02 18.70
N VAL A 22 -40.39 -17.21 19.60
CA VAL A 22 -40.37 -16.57 20.93
C VAL A 22 -39.64 -15.23 20.91
N GLY A 23 -38.37 -15.20 20.47
CA GLY A 23 -37.56 -13.98 20.46
C GLY A 23 -38.07 -12.89 19.51
N LYS A 24 -38.54 -13.32 18.32
CA LYS A 24 -39.08 -12.49 17.22
C LYS A 24 -38.13 -11.38 16.73
N HIS A 25 -38.34 -10.92 15.50
CA HIS A 25 -37.64 -9.75 15.00
C HIS A 25 -38.25 -8.46 15.59
N ARG A 26 -37.45 -7.68 16.32
CA ARG A 26 -37.87 -6.41 16.93
C ARG A 26 -36.98 -5.26 16.46
N LYS A 27 -37.48 -4.03 16.56
CA LYS A 27 -36.84 -2.84 15.97
C LYS A 27 -35.47 -2.48 16.57
N SER A 28 -35.25 -2.66 17.88
CA SER A 28 -33.98 -2.24 18.54
C SER A 28 -33.73 -3.05 19.82
N PRO A 29 -33.13 -4.26 19.75
CA PRO A 29 -32.92 -5.10 20.93
C PRO A 29 -31.78 -4.64 21.84
N GLY A 30 -30.77 -3.93 21.32
CA GLY A 30 -29.57 -3.56 22.08
C GLY A 30 -29.12 -2.12 21.86
N GLY A 31 -30.03 -1.24 21.41
CA GLY A 31 -29.73 0.13 20.99
C GLY A 31 -29.57 0.27 19.48
N ARG A 32 -29.14 1.45 19.03
CA ARG A 32 -28.88 1.77 17.62
C ARG A 32 -27.40 2.09 17.43
N GLY A 33 -26.81 1.64 16.32
CA GLY A 33 -25.39 1.89 16.03
C GLY A 33 -24.46 1.23 17.06
N MET A 34 -23.43 1.96 17.50
CA MET A 34 -22.41 1.50 18.46
C MET A 34 -22.78 1.77 19.93
N ALA A 35 -24.07 1.93 20.24
CA ALA A 35 -24.54 2.13 21.61
C ALA A 35 -24.17 0.93 22.50
N GLY A 36 -23.83 1.17 23.76
CA GLY A 36 -23.53 0.11 24.73
C GLY A 36 -22.16 -0.54 24.61
N GLY A 37 -21.24 0.00 23.79
CA GLY A 37 -19.92 -0.59 23.58
C GLY A 37 -19.04 -0.71 24.83
N GLN A 38 -19.29 0.05 25.89
CA GLN A 38 -18.62 -0.10 27.21
C GLN A 38 -19.48 -0.84 28.25
N HIS A 39 -20.73 -1.15 27.93
CA HIS A 39 -21.72 -1.72 28.84
C HIS A 39 -22.15 -3.11 28.33
N HIS A 40 -23.39 -3.24 27.84
CA HIS A 40 -23.97 -4.52 27.44
C HIS A 40 -23.42 -5.10 26.13
N HIS A 41 -22.68 -4.32 25.32
CA HIS A 41 -21.94 -4.81 24.14
C HIS A 41 -20.42 -4.84 24.34
N ARG A 42 -19.95 -4.66 25.59
CA ARG A 42 -18.52 -4.62 25.92
C ARG A 42 -17.77 -5.85 25.44
N THR A 43 -18.32 -7.04 25.66
CA THR A 43 -17.70 -8.31 25.25
C THR A 43 -17.39 -8.35 23.75
N ASN A 44 -18.21 -7.73 22.90
CA ASN A 44 -17.97 -7.67 21.46
C ASN A 44 -16.81 -6.73 21.10
N ILE A 45 -16.74 -5.57 21.76
CA ILE A 45 -15.68 -4.58 21.51
C ILE A 45 -14.34 -5.06 22.06
N ASP A 46 -14.31 -5.57 23.29
CA ASP A 46 -13.07 -6.05 23.91
C ASP A 46 -12.47 -7.24 23.13
N LYS A 47 -13.32 -8.11 22.58
CA LYS A 47 -12.88 -9.30 21.85
C LYS A 47 -12.36 -9.01 20.44
N TYR A 48 -13.08 -8.19 19.67
CA TYR A 48 -12.79 -8.01 18.24
C TYR A 48 -12.17 -6.66 17.90
N HIS A 49 -12.33 -5.65 18.75
CA HIS A 49 -11.87 -4.28 18.51
C HIS A 49 -11.14 -3.69 19.73
N PRO A 50 -10.06 -4.34 20.20
CA PRO A 50 -9.27 -3.80 21.29
C PRO A 50 -8.66 -2.44 20.89
N GLY A 51 -8.75 -1.45 21.77
CA GLY A 51 -8.29 -0.09 21.51
C GLY A 51 -9.29 0.81 20.79
N TYR A 52 -10.53 0.36 20.56
CA TYR A 52 -11.59 1.21 20.03
C TYR A 52 -11.91 2.39 20.96
N PHE A 53 -11.95 2.14 22.28
CA PHE A 53 -12.07 3.19 23.28
C PHE A 53 -10.70 3.63 23.77
N GLY A 54 -10.51 4.94 23.88
CA GLY A 54 -9.27 5.56 24.36
C GLY A 54 -8.80 6.69 23.45
N LYS A 55 -7.76 7.39 23.88
CA LYS A 55 -7.11 8.45 23.11
C LYS A 55 -5.64 8.11 22.97
N VAL A 56 -5.14 8.12 21.74
CA VAL A 56 -3.72 7.84 21.43
C VAL A 56 -3.15 8.95 20.55
N GLY A 57 -1.93 9.38 20.87
CA GLY A 57 -1.15 10.32 20.07
C GLY A 57 -1.57 11.80 20.18
N MET A 58 -0.92 12.65 19.37
CA MET A 58 -1.14 14.09 19.31
C MET A 58 -2.01 14.46 18.10
N ARG A 59 -2.96 15.39 18.29
CA ARG A 59 -3.82 15.88 17.21
C ARG A 59 -3.01 16.78 16.28
N TYR A 60 -2.97 16.44 14.99
CA TYR A 60 -2.36 17.28 13.97
C TYR A 60 -3.44 18.08 13.21
N PHE A 61 -3.42 19.40 13.39
CA PHE A 61 -4.39 20.31 12.78
C PHE A 61 -4.05 20.57 11.31
N HIS A 62 -5.10 20.73 10.48
CA HIS A 62 -4.99 21.04 9.05
C HIS A 62 -3.93 20.18 8.30
N LYS A 63 -4.04 18.85 8.43
CA LYS A 63 -3.12 17.93 7.76
C LYS A 63 -3.31 17.96 6.25
N THR A 64 -2.40 18.63 5.54
CA THR A 64 -2.34 18.61 4.06
C THR A 64 -1.60 17.34 3.61
N LYS A 65 -2.25 16.49 2.80
CA LYS A 65 -1.68 15.18 2.40
C LYS A 65 -0.48 15.33 1.46
N GLN A 66 -0.38 16.44 0.75
CA GLN A 66 0.65 16.73 -0.24
C GLN A 66 2.05 16.83 0.40
N GLN A 67 2.17 17.40 1.60
CA GLN A 67 3.45 17.49 2.32
C GLN A 67 3.99 16.11 2.75
N PHE A 68 3.08 15.14 2.95
CA PHE A 68 3.41 13.77 3.32
C PHE A 68 3.43 12.82 2.13
N TRP A 69 3.25 13.33 0.91
CA TRP A 69 3.26 12.50 -0.29
C TRP A 69 4.67 11.98 -0.56
N LYS A 70 4.87 10.69 -0.26
CA LYS A 70 6.15 9.98 -0.43
C LYS A 70 5.92 8.58 -0.99
N PRO A 71 5.42 8.45 -2.23
CA PRO A 71 5.31 7.16 -2.89
C PRO A 71 6.69 6.51 -3.03
N THR A 72 6.73 5.21 -2.75
CA THR A 72 7.96 4.41 -2.69
C THR A 72 8.00 3.42 -3.86
N ILE A 73 9.20 3.19 -4.39
CA ILE A 73 9.48 2.12 -5.35
C ILE A 73 10.66 1.27 -4.87
N ASN A 74 10.61 -0.03 -5.14
CA ASN A 74 11.66 -0.98 -4.81
C ASN A 74 12.59 -1.21 -6.02
N LEU A 75 13.80 -1.73 -5.78
CA LEU A 75 14.81 -1.98 -6.82
C LEU A 75 14.35 -3.00 -7.89
N ASP A 76 13.58 -4.01 -7.48
CA ASP A 76 12.98 -5.03 -8.36
C ASP A 76 12.14 -4.44 -9.50
N LYS A 77 11.44 -3.33 -9.23
CA LYS A 77 10.48 -2.71 -10.16
C LYS A 77 11.07 -1.59 -11.01
N LEU A 78 12.31 -1.17 -10.76
CA LEU A 78 12.95 -0.07 -11.51
C LEU A 78 13.01 -0.35 -13.02
N TRP A 79 13.34 -1.58 -13.41
CA TRP A 79 13.41 -1.98 -14.83
C TRP A 79 12.04 -2.17 -15.51
N SER A 80 10.95 -2.14 -14.75
CA SER A 80 9.59 -2.13 -15.31
C SER A 80 9.15 -0.73 -15.74
N LEU A 81 9.85 0.33 -15.27
CA LEU A 81 9.55 1.71 -15.63
C LEU A 81 10.16 2.13 -16.97
N VAL A 82 11.16 1.38 -17.45
CA VAL A 82 11.84 1.64 -18.71
C VAL A 82 11.05 0.95 -19.83
N PRO A 83 10.75 1.64 -20.96
CA PRO A 83 10.14 1.01 -22.13
C PRO A 83 10.94 -0.23 -22.60
N ALA A 84 10.23 -1.29 -23.01
CA ALA A 84 10.82 -2.59 -23.33
C ALA A 84 11.96 -2.49 -24.36
N GLU A 85 11.77 -1.69 -25.42
CA GLU A 85 12.76 -1.46 -26.49
C GLU A 85 14.11 -0.94 -25.96
N LYS A 86 14.06 0.01 -25.00
CA LYS A 86 15.28 0.57 -24.41
C LYS A 86 15.88 -0.41 -23.40
N ARG A 87 15.04 -1.10 -22.65
CA ARG A 87 15.48 -2.12 -21.68
C ARG A 87 16.27 -3.23 -22.37
N ASP A 88 15.77 -3.75 -23.48
CA ASP A 88 16.42 -4.85 -24.20
C ASP A 88 17.74 -4.40 -24.85
N ALA A 89 17.82 -3.16 -25.34
CA ALA A 89 19.08 -2.58 -25.83
C ALA A 89 20.18 -2.50 -24.74
N TYR A 90 19.82 -2.15 -23.49
CA TYR A 90 20.76 -2.06 -22.37
C TYR A 90 21.08 -3.44 -21.75
N LEU A 91 20.13 -4.39 -21.78
CA LEU A 91 20.36 -5.76 -21.29
C LEU A 91 21.20 -6.59 -22.27
N ASN A 92 21.02 -6.39 -23.58
CA ASN A 92 21.71 -7.15 -24.63
C ASN A 92 23.10 -6.58 -24.99
N GLY A 93 23.57 -5.54 -24.30
CA GLY A 93 24.96 -5.09 -24.35
C GLY A 93 25.35 -4.22 -25.55
N SER A 94 24.40 -3.62 -26.28
CA SER A 94 24.73 -2.78 -27.45
C SER A 94 25.34 -1.42 -27.09
N LYS A 95 25.24 -0.99 -25.82
CA LYS A 95 25.82 0.25 -25.30
C LYS A 95 26.52 -0.03 -23.96
N THR A 96 27.80 -0.39 -24.02
CA THR A 96 28.62 -0.69 -22.83
C THR A 96 29.05 0.56 -22.07
N ASP A 97 29.10 1.72 -22.74
CA ASP A 97 29.63 2.97 -22.18
C ASP A 97 28.59 3.89 -21.53
N THR A 98 27.28 3.62 -21.67
CA THR A 98 26.24 4.53 -21.19
C THR A 98 25.27 3.84 -20.22
N ALA A 99 25.25 4.30 -18.97
CA ALA A 99 24.32 3.82 -17.94
C ALA A 99 22.94 4.48 -18.07
N PRO A 100 21.83 3.74 -17.88
CA PRO A 100 20.49 4.32 -17.89
C PRO A 100 20.24 5.15 -16.63
N VAL A 101 19.93 6.44 -16.82
CA VAL A 101 19.45 7.33 -15.74
C VAL A 101 17.92 7.29 -15.74
N ILE A 102 17.33 6.85 -14.63
CA ILE A 102 15.86 6.77 -14.47
C ILE A 102 15.40 7.91 -13.56
N ASP A 103 14.70 8.88 -14.13
CA ASP A 103 14.07 9.96 -13.38
C ASP A 103 12.72 9.49 -12.82
N LEU A 104 12.67 9.40 -11.49
CA LEU A 104 11.52 8.87 -10.75
C LEU A 104 10.44 9.91 -10.44
N LEU A 105 10.80 11.20 -10.45
CA LEU A 105 9.89 12.29 -10.10
C LEU A 105 8.73 12.48 -11.10
N PRO A 106 8.96 12.48 -12.43
CA PRO A 106 7.87 12.57 -13.40
C PRO A 106 6.95 11.34 -13.35
N LEU A 107 7.51 10.18 -12.97
CA LEU A 107 6.79 8.93 -12.80
C LEU A 107 6.04 8.85 -11.45
N GLY A 108 6.12 9.91 -10.64
CA GLY A 108 5.36 10.03 -9.41
C GLY A 108 5.95 9.25 -8.23
N TYR A 109 7.27 8.99 -8.20
CA TYR A 109 7.95 8.34 -7.06
C TYR A 109 8.91 9.30 -6.36
N SER A 110 8.91 9.27 -5.02
CA SER A 110 9.74 10.16 -4.18
C SER A 110 10.87 9.44 -3.45
N LYS A 111 10.72 8.13 -3.18
CA LYS A 111 11.71 7.36 -2.41
C LYS A 111 11.94 5.97 -3.01
N VAL A 112 13.22 5.58 -3.09
CA VAL A 112 13.63 4.21 -3.49
C VAL A 112 13.96 3.39 -2.25
N LEU A 113 13.53 2.13 -2.23
CA LEU A 113 13.78 1.16 -1.18
C LEU A 113 14.56 -0.04 -1.74
N GLY A 114 15.46 -0.59 -0.94
CA GLY A 114 16.45 -1.61 -1.35
C GLY A 114 15.94 -3.05 -1.45
N LYS A 115 14.64 -3.29 -1.64
CA LYS A 115 14.11 -4.66 -1.76
C LYS A 115 14.34 -5.19 -3.18
N GLY A 116 15.00 -6.34 -3.29
CA GLY A 116 15.27 -7.02 -4.57
C GLY A 116 16.69 -6.79 -5.10
N ARG A 117 17.01 -7.43 -6.24
CA ARG A 117 18.27 -7.27 -6.95
C ARG A 117 18.01 -6.70 -8.34
N LEU A 118 18.91 -5.85 -8.80
CA LEU A 118 18.91 -5.41 -10.19
C LEU A 118 19.43 -6.56 -11.09
N PRO A 119 18.89 -6.73 -12.31
CA PRO A 119 19.45 -7.63 -13.31
C PRO A 119 20.91 -7.28 -13.56
N ARG A 120 21.75 -8.31 -13.70
CA ARG A 120 23.19 -8.18 -13.93
C ARG A 120 23.42 -7.70 -15.36
N SER A 121 23.60 -6.38 -15.54
CA SER A 121 24.06 -5.79 -16.79
C SER A 121 25.58 -6.06 -16.99
N PRO A 122 26.11 -6.11 -18.22
CA PRO A 122 27.51 -6.44 -18.50
C PRO A 122 28.53 -5.47 -17.86
N SER A 123 28.11 -4.28 -17.43
CA SER A 123 28.92 -3.32 -16.65
C SER A 123 28.95 -3.56 -15.14
N SER A 124 28.27 -4.60 -14.62
CA SER A 124 28.15 -4.90 -13.19
C SER A 124 29.07 -6.06 -12.74
N SER A 125 30.38 -5.78 -12.71
CA SER A 125 31.37 -6.59 -11.99
C SER A 125 31.88 -5.84 -10.75
N ALA A 126 30.99 -5.49 -9.81
CA ALA A 126 31.39 -5.02 -8.49
C ALA A 126 30.30 -5.27 -7.43
N PRO A 127 30.66 -5.66 -6.20
CA PRO A 127 29.72 -5.80 -5.09
C PRO A 127 29.20 -4.43 -4.67
N ALA A 128 27.89 -4.19 -4.85
CA ALA A 128 27.26 -2.92 -4.49
C ALA A 128 27.12 -2.80 -2.97
N THR A 129 28.01 -2.05 -2.33
CA THR A 129 27.85 -1.59 -0.94
C THR A 129 26.84 -0.45 -0.93
N SER A 130 25.64 -0.70 -0.41
CA SER A 130 24.56 0.30 -0.38
C SER A 130 24.75 1.31 0.76
N ALA A 131 25.44 2.42 0.49
CA ALA A 131 25.32 3.64 1.29
C ALA A 131 24.53 4.68 0.49
N VAL A 132 23.23 4.77 0.74
CA VAL A 132 22.38 5.85 0.19
C VAL A 132 22.53 7.05 1.11
N THR A 133 23.48 7.94 0.81
CA THR A 133 23.61 9.24 1.48
C THR A 133 22.64 10.25 0.87
N PRO A 134 21.65 10.77 1.61
CA PRO A 134 20.77 11.81 1.10
C PRO A 134 21.49 13.17 1.19
N SER A 135 22.00 13.67 0.06
CA SER A 135 22.50 15.04 -0.02
C SER A 135 21.33 16.03 0.02
N ARG A 136 21.33 16.88 1.05
CA ARG A 136 20.25 17.79 1.47
C ARG A 136 20.14 19.05 0.59
N ARG A 137 20.30 18.96 -0.73
CA ARG A 137 20.22 20.18 -1.58
C ARG A 137 19.73 20.05 -3.02
N SER A 138 19.17 18.92 -3.44
CA SER A 138 18.53 18.83 -4.76
C SER A 138 17.27 17.99 -4.69
N ARG A 139 16.16 18.54 -5.21
CA ARG A 139 14.89 17.82 -5.40
C ARG A 139 14.99 16.73 -6.47
N ARG A 140 16.14 16.51 -7.10
CA ARG A 140 16.41 15.39 -8.01
C ARG A 140 17.14 14.28 -7.25
N LEU A 141 16.43 13.21 -6.96
CA LEU A 141 17.06 11.97 -6.49
C LEU A 141 17.53 11.21 -7.75
N VAL A 142 18.69 11.64 -8.27
CA VAL A 142 19.34 10.96 -9.39
C VAL A 142 20.05 9.74 -8.82
N VAL A 143 19.59 8.53 -9.18
CA VAL A 143 20.37 7.31 -8.92
C VAL A 143 21.47 7.27 -9.97
N LEU A 144 22.59 7.95 -9.70
CA LEU A 144 23.83 7.79 -10.44
C LEU A 144 24.49 6.49 -9.94
N LEU A 145 24.48 5.44 -10.76
CA LEU A 145 25.50 4.40 -10.64
C LEU A 145 26.82 5.00 -11.15
N SER A 146 27.53 5.71 -10.27
CA SER A 146 28.86 6.25 -10.60
C SER A 146 29.91 5.16 -10.43
N TRP A 147 30.74 5.00 -11.46
CA TRP A 147 31.89 4.09 -11.46
C TRP A 147 33.13 4.92 -11.15
N SER A 148 33.75 4.67 -10.00
CA SER A 148 35.04 5.27 -9.66
C SER A 148 36.14 4.48 -10.36
N HIS A 149 36.66 5.05 -11.45
CA HIS A 149 37.90 4.61 -12.06
C HIS A 149 39.05 4.97 -11.11
N LYS A 150 39.52 4.00 -10.31
CA LYS A 150 40.84 4.09 -9.71
C LYS A 150 41.86 3.73 -10.79
N ARG A 151 42.78 4.67 -11.04
CA ARG A 151 44.08 4.38 -11.63
C ARG A 151 44.81 3.32 -10.79
#